data_AF-A0A9D9VR47-F1
#
_entry.id   AF-A0A9D9VR47-F1
#
_cell.length_a   1.000
_cell.length_b   1.000
_cell.length_c   1.000
_cell.angle_alpha   90.00
_cell.angle_beta   90.00
_cell.angle_gamma   90.00
#
_symmetry.space_group_name_H-M   'P 1'
#
loop_
_entity.id
_entity.type
_entity.pdbx_description
1 polymer ?
#
loop_
_entity_poly.entity_id
_entity_poly.type
_entity_poly.pdbx_seq_one_letter_code
_entity_poly.pdbx_strand_id
1 'polypeptide(L)'
;VYGRRYGVAIFAKTIISSDYFFYWGKEEYLEIATEEYKLDADQYKSYVCLWADIKNINGHVYRYAVTHFPVTIKGESSVHQLEILKPFFEGLDTLQEFVLCGDFNAPRGKETFRRISEKYKDNIPLHYKTSIDQNLHRDKDQKIMFVVDGLFTTPLYSTENTKLIDGVSDHMAVVSTIKTLF
;
A
#
# COMPACT_ATOMS: atom_id res chain seq x y z
N VAL A 1 15.76 23.45 -4.12
CA VAL A 1 15.62 22.15 -3.43
C VAL A 1 14.16 21.73 -3.57
N TYR A 2 13.88 20.66 -4.31
CA TYR A 2 12.52 20.15 -4.53
C TYR A 2 11.87 19.69 -3.22
N GLY A 3 10.53 19.71 -3.18
CA GLY A 3 9.69 19.41 -2.00
C GLY A 3 10.09 18.18 -1.20
N ARG A 4 9.57 18.05 0.03
CA ARG A 4 9.67 16.82 0.82
C ARG A 4 8.98 15.70 0.02
N ARG A 5 9.77 14.84 -0.62
CA ARG A 5 9.27 13.73 -1.44
C ARG A 5 8.87 12.58 -0.51
N TYR A 6 7.58 12.43 -0.27
CA TYR A 6 7.01 11.19 0.25
C TYR A 6 6.74 10.25 -0.93
N GLY A 7 6.87 8.96 -0.69
CA GLY A 7 6.63 7.97 -1.75
C GLY A 7 6.72 6.56 -1.21
N VAL A 8 6.55 5.63 -2.13
CA VAL A 8 6.70 4.20 -1.90
C VAL A 8 7.95 3.69 -2.59
N ALA A 9 8.52 2.59 -2.10
CA ALA A 9 9.72 1.99 -2.67
C ALA A 9 9.63 0.47 -2.64
N ILE A 10 10.24 -0.16 -3.64
CA ILE A 10 10.44 -1.61 -3.69
C ILE A 10 11.96 -1.86 -3.65
N PHE A 11 12.39 -2.70 -2.71
CA PHE A 11 13.76 -3.18 -2.63
C PHE A 11 13.78 -4.68 -2.91
N ALA A 12 14.60 -5.10 -3.87
CA ALA A 12 14.80 -6.51 -4.17
C ALA A 12 16.21 -6.78 -4.69
N LYS A 13 16.64 -8.04 -4.57
CA LYS A 13 17.95 -8.49 -5.09
C LYS A 13 18.04 -8.36 -6.62
N THR A 14 16.94 -8.67 -7.31
CA THR A 14 16.88 -8.68 -8.77
C THR A 14 15.53 -8.16 -9.25
N ILE A 15 15.49 -6.87 -9.62
CA ILE A 15 14.36 -6.26 -10.32
C ILE A 15 14.59 -6.44 -11.82
N ILE A 16 13.63 -7.02 -12.53
CA ILE A 16 13.68 -7.26 -13.97
C ILE A 16 13.08 -6.09 -14.74
N SER A 17 11.94 -5.60 -14.27
CA SER A 17 11.24 -4.43 -14.78
C SER A 17 10.52 -3.77 -13.61
N SER A 18 10.25 -2.49 -13.77
CA SER A 18 9.43 -1.72 -12.84
C SER A 18 8.78 -0.58 -13.59
N ASP A 19 7.58 -0.23 -13.16
CA ASP A 19 6.89 0.95 -13.64
C ASP A 19 5.94 1.43 -12.54
N TYR A 20 5.23 2.52 -12.79
CA TYR A 20 4.29 3.08 -11.83
C TYR A 20 3.11 3.74 -12.53
N PHE A 21 2.04 3.97 -11.78
CA PHE A 21 0.94 4.82 -12.24
C PHE A 21 0.40 5.66 -11.09
N PHE A 22 0.02 6.90 -11.42
CA PHE A 22 -0.73 7.74 -10.50
C PHE A 22 -2.19 7.35 -10.54
N TYR A 23 -2.79 7.18 -9.36
CA TYR A 23 -4.24 7.06 -9.21
C TYR A 23 -4.85 8.34 -8.60
N TRP A 24 -4.01 9.31 -8.25
CA TRP A 24 -4.39 10.66 -7.90
C TRP A 24 -3.20 11.61 -8.07
N GLY A 25 -3.48 12.87 -8.41
CA GLY A 25 -2.46 13.86 -8.73
C GLY A 25 -1.86 13.60 -10.12
N LYS A 26 -0.72 14.22 -10.39
CA LYS A 26 -0.04 14.11 -11.68
C LYS A 26 1.47 14.04 -11.51
N GLU A 27 2.16 13.56 -12.55
CA GLU A 27 3.63 13.44 -12.54
C GLU A 27 4.31 14.80 -12.45
N GLU A 28 3.75 15.82 -13.09
CA GLU A 28 4.29 17.18 -13.09
C GLU A 28 4.35 17.78 -11.69
N TYR A 29 3.54 17.27 -10.75
CA TYR A 29 3.57 17.73 -9.35
C TYR A 29 4.88 17.32 -8.63
N LEU A 30 5.63 16.36 -9.16
CA LEU A 30 6.94 15.97 -8.62
C LEU A 30 8.04 17.03 -8.83
N GLU A 31 7.83 17.94 -9.78
CA GLU A 31 8.78 18.99 -10.14
C GLU A 31 8.54 20.30 -9.38
N ILE A 32 7.46 20.39 -8.59
CA ILE A 32 7.10 21.58 -7.83
C ILE A 32 8.15 21.88 -6.75
N ALA A 33 8.51 23.15 -6.64
CA ALA A 33 9.48 23.62 -5.66
C ALA A 33 8.93 23.46 -4.23
N THR A 34 9.81 23.15 -3.25
CA THR A 34 9.40 22.96 -1.84
C THR A 34 8.54 24.10 -1.30
N GLU A 35 8.92 25.34 -1.60
CA GLU A 35 8.23 26.49 -1.05
C GLU A 35 6.82 26.63 -1.64
N GLU A 36 6.63 26.29 -2.91
CA GLU A 36 5.30 26.23 -3.52
C GLU A 36 4.47 25.07 -2.96
N TYR A 37 5.07 23.88 -2.81
CA TYR A 37 4.41 22.74 -2.18
C TYR A 37 3.93 23.04 -0.75
N LYS A 38 4.70 23.82 0.03
CA LYS A 38 4.32 24.19 1.40
C LYS A 38 3.15 25.18 1.46
N LEU A 39 2.89 25.94 0.40
CA LEU A 39 1.77 26.89 0.35
C LEU A 39 0.43 26.18 0.19
N ASP A 40 0.38 25.11 -0.61
CA ASP A 40 -0.81 24.28 -0.78
C ASP A 40 -0.43 22.79 -1.02
N ALA A 41 -0.07 22.11 0.08
CA ALA A 41 0.35 20.72 0.01
C ALA A 41 -0.79 19.79 -0.44
N ASP A 42 -2.04 20.15 -0.19
CA ASP A 42 -3.20 19.33 -0.53
C ASP A 42 -3.47 19.36 -2.04
N GLN A 43 -3.30 20.51 -2.69
CA GLN A 43 -3.40 20.64 -4.15
C GLN A 43 -2.40 19.74 -4.89
N TYR A 44 -1.19 19.61 -4.35
CA TYR A 44 -0.07 18.92 -5.01
C TYR A 44 0.19 17.51 -4.47
N LYS A 45 -0.72 16.97 -3.65
CA LYS A 45 -0.65 15.56 -3.24
C LYS A 45 -0.86 14.66 -4.46
N SER A 46 0.10 13.77 -4.66
CA SER A 46 0.00 12.69 -5.63
C SER A 46 0.09 11.36 -4.89
N TYR A 47 -0.69 10.39 -5.36
CA TYR A 47 -0.67 9.04 -4.85
C TYR A 47 -0.42 8.06 -5.99
N VAL A 48 0.52 7.15 -5.75
CA VAL A 48 1.15 6.32 -6.79
C VAL A 48 1.12 4.86 -6.38
N CYS A 49 0.88 4.00 -7.35
CA CYS A 49 1.16 2.57 -7.24
C CYS A 49 2.46 2.28 -8.00
N LEU A 50 3.48 1.82 -7.29
CA LEU A 50 4.74 1.37 -7.88
C LEU A 50 4.69 -0.14 -8.02
N TRP A 51 5.06 -0.69 -9.17
CA TRP A 51 5.15 -2.14 -9.33
C TRP A 51 6.50 -2.57 -9.91
N ALA A 52 6.86 -3.82 -9.66
CA ALA A 52 8.08 -4.43 -10.18
C ALA A 52 7.91 -5.93 -10.41
N ASP A 53 8.51 -6.42 -11.50
CA ASP A 53 8.75 -7.85 -11.71
C ASP A 53 10.09 -8.23 -11.06
N ILE A 54 10.03 -9.13 -10.10
CA ILE A 54 11.13 -9.51 -9.23
C ILE A 54 11.47 -10.97 -9.45
N LYS A 55 12.73 -11.25 -9.79
CA LYS A 55 13.23 -12.61 -10.01
C LYS A 55 13.79 -13.19 -8.71
N ASN A 56 13.28 -14.34 -8.30
CA ASN A 56 13.80 -15.06 -7.14
C ASN A 56 15.09 -15.83 -7.49
N ILE A 57 15.70 -16.46 -6.48
CA ILE A 57 16.95 -17.22 -6.64
C ILE A 57 16.81 -18.46 -7.55
N ASN A 58 15.60 -19.02 -7.67
CA ASN A 58 15.29 -20.15 -8.54
C ASN A 58 14.92 -19.71 -9.97
N GLY A 59 14.95 -18.41 -10.23
CA GLY A 59 14.66 -17.82 -11.53
C GLY A 59 13.19 -17.57 -11.84
N HIS A 60 12.27 -17.85 -10.90
CA HIS A 60 10.85 -17.51 -11.05
C HIS A 60 10.65 -16.01 -10.89
N VAL A 61 9.74 -15.45 -11.68
CA VAL A 61 9.40 -14.02 -11.68
C VAL A 61 8.06 -13.82 -10.98
N TYR A 62 8.01 -12.84 -10.09
CA TYR A 62 6.83 -12.44 -9.33
C TYR A 62 6.59 -10.96 -9.54
N ARG A 63 5.33 -10.57 -9.72
CA ARG A 63 4.94 -9.16 -9.80
C ARG A 63 4.48 -8.67 -8.44
N TYR A 64 5.09 -7.59 -7.97
CA TYR A 64 4.72 -6.90 -6.74
C TYR A 64 4.25 -5.50 -7.06
N ALA A 65 3.19 -5.05 -6.42
CA ALA A 65 2.67 -3.69 -6.45
C ALA A 65 2.64 -3.14 -5.03
N VAL A 66 3.06 -1.88 -4.86
CA VAL A 66 3.09 -1.19 -3.57
C VAL A 66 2.42 0.16 -3.66
N THR A 67 1.66 0.52 -2.62
CA THR A 67 0.95 1.79 -2.58
C THR A 67 0.86 2.34 -1.15
N HIS A 68 0.48 3.61 -1.02
CA HIS A 68 0.19 4.25 0.26
C HIS A 68 -0.99 5.21 0.08
N PHE A 69 -2.13 4.89 0.69
CA PHE A 69 -3.37 5.64 0.48
C PHE A 69 -3.43 6.91 1.35
N PRO A 70 -4.35 7.85 1.02
CA PRO A 70 -4.64 9.00 1.86
C PRO A 70 -5.07 8.57 3.26
N VAL A 71 -4.53 9.26 4.28
CA VAL A 71 -4.93 9.10 5.69
C VAL A 71 -6.41 9.46 5.88
N THR A 72 -7.11 8.69 6.71
CA THR A 72 -8.51 8.96 7.08
C THR A 72 -8.64 9.53 8.47
N ILE A 73 -9.67 10.34 8.68
CA ILE A 73 -10.03 10.83 10.01
C ILE A 73 -10.75 9.70 10.75
N LYS A 74 -10.22 9.32 11.92
CA LYS A 74 -10.81 8.30 12.81
C LYS A 74 -11.07 6.93 12.14
N GLY A 75 -10.36 6.61 11.05
CA GLY A 75 -10.50 5.33 10.36
C GLY A 75 -11.80 5.18 9.55
N GLU A 76 -12.52 6.26 9.26
CA GLU A 76 -13.68 6.21 8.38
C GLU A 76 -13.27 6.45 6.92
N SER A 77 -13.80 5.62 6.01
CA SER A 77 -13.62 5.82 4.57
C SER A 77 -14.08 7.23 4.17
N SER A 78 -13.17 8.02 3.64
CA SER A 78 -13.49 9.37 3.14
C SER A 78 -14.01 9.31 1.71
N VAL A 79 -14.75 10.34 1.29
CA VAL A 79 -15.17 10.51 -0.11
C VAL A 79 -13.96 10.45 -1.03
N HIS A 80 -12.87 11.14 -0.65
CA HIS A 80 -11.62 11.13 -1.39
C HIS A 80 -11.03 9.72 -1.56
N GLN A 81 -11.01 8.90 -0.50
CA GLN A 81 -10.56 7.51 -0.61
C GLN A 81 -11.43 6.68 -1.57
N LEU A 82 -12.74 6.92 -1.59
CA LEU A 82 -13.65 6.19 -2.48
C LEU A 82 -13.48 6.62 -3.94
N GLU A 83 -13.20 7.89 -4.19
CA GLU A 83 -12.96 8.43 -5.53
C GLU A 83 -11.68 7.87 -6.16
N ILE A 84 -10.60 7.73 -5.37
CA ILE A 84 -9.33 7.19 -5.88
C ILE A 84 -9.38 5.69 -6.23
N LEU A 85 -10.38 4.94 -5.72
CA LEU A 85 -10.45 3.49 -5.97
C LEU A 85 -10.65 3.17 -7.45
N LYS A 86 -11.41 3.99 -8.19
CA LYS A 86 -11.66 3.75 -9.61
C LYS A 86 -10.36 3.80 -10.43
N PRO A 87 -9.60 4.92 -10.47
CA PRO A 87 -8.34 4.97 -11.20
C PRO A 87 -7.29 4.00 -10.63
N PHE A 88 -7.34 3.71 -9.33
CA PHE A 88 -6.48 2.69 -8.72
C PHE A 88 -6.73 1.29 -9.30
N PHE A 89 -7.98 0.87 -9.38
CA PHE A 89 -8.33 -0.42 -9.97
C PHE A 89 -8.05 -0.46 -11.48
N GLU A 90 -8.35 0.63 -12.21
CA GLU A 90 -8.04 0.71 -13.65
C GLU A 90 -6.53 0.52 -13.91
N GLY A 91 -5.67 1.12 -13.08
CA GLY A 91 -4.22 0.90 -13.17
C GLY A 91 -3.80 -0.53 -12.80
N LEU A 92 -4.37 -1.11 -11.74
CA LEU A 92 -4.07 -2.50 -11.34
C LEU A 92 -4.54 -3.52 -12.37
N ASP A 93 -5.66 -3.29 -13.06
CA ASP A 93 -6.19 -4.19 -14.09
C ASP A 93 -5.21 -4.35 -15.26
N THR A 94 -4.29 -3.40 -15.47
CA THR A 94 -3.21 -3.52 -16.47
C THR A 94 -2.11 -4.52 -16.09
N LEU A 95 -1.99 -4.84 -14.79
CA LEU A 95 -0.91 -5.68 -14.27
C LEU A 95 -1.20 -7.19 -14.35
N GLN A 96 -2.44 -7.57 -14.63
CA GLN A 96 -2.94 -8.96 -14.59
C GLN A 96 -2.79 -9.60 -13.21
N GLU A 97 -1.73 -10.40 -13.00
CA GLU A 97 -1.49 -11.12 -11.74
C GLU A 97 -0.42 -10.41 -10.91
N PHE A 98 -0.70 -10.13 -9.65
CA PHE A 98 0.25 -9.47 -8.73
C PHE A 98 0.02 -9.80 -7.25
N VAL A 99 1.05 -9.51 -6.45
CA VAL A 99 0.96 -9.32 -5.00
C VAL A 99 0.90 -7.82 -4.72
N LEU A 100 -0.13 -7.35 -4.03
CA LEU A 100 -0.31 -5.95 -3.67
C LEU A 100 -0.11 -5.75 -2.17
N CYS A 101 0.78 -4.84 -1.77
CA CYS A 101 0.97 -4.49 -0.37
C CYS A 101 1.09 -2.97 -0.16
N GLY A 102 0.96 -2.54 1.10
CA GLY A 102 1.06 -1.12 1.44
C GLY A 102 0.16 -0.71 2.61
N ASP A 103 0.28 0.55 3.00
CA ASP A 103 -0.63 1.17 3.96
C ASP A 103 -1.84 1.74 3.21
N PHE A 104 -3.00 1.12 3.39
CA PHE A 104 -4.23 1.57 2.75
C PHE A 104 -4.95 2.67 3.53
N ASN A 105 -4.46 3.02 4.73
CA ASN A 105 -5.08 4.03 5.62
C ASN A 105 -6.60 3.86 5.76
N ALA A 106 -7.05 2.62 5.60
CA ALA A 106 -8.44 2.22 5.49
C ALA A 106 -8.60 0.98 6.36
N PRO A 107 -9.31 1.06 7.49
CA PRO A 107 -9.45 -0.10 8.37
C PRO A 107 -10.19 -1.24 7.69
N ARG A 108 -9.68 -2.46 7.86
CA ARG A 108 -10.39 -3.70 7.51
C ARG A 108 -11.82 -3.68 8.06
N GLY A 109 -12.78 -4.02 7.20
CA GLY A 109 -14.21 -3.99 7.50
C GLY A 109 -14.90 -2.66 7.19
N LYS A 110 -14.16 -1.62 6.81
CA LYS A 110 -14.70 -0.36 6.27
C LYS A 110 -14.76 -0.39 4.75
N GLU A 111 -15.52 0.54 4.18
CA GLU A 111 -15.93 0.52 2.78
C GLU A 111 -14.75 0.48 1.80
N THR A 112 -13.73 1.32 2.01
CA THR A 112 -12.53 1.36 1.14
C THR A 112 -11.83 0.00 1.12
N PHE A 113 -11.54 -0.57 2.29
CA PHE A 113 -10.85 -1.86 2.40
C PHE A 113 -11.72 -3.00 1.86
N ARG A 114 -13.04 -2.98 2.15
CA ARG A 114 -14.01 -3.95 1.66
C ARG A 114 -13.95 -4.07 0.13
N ARG A 115 -14.03 -2.94 -0.57
CA ARG A 115 -13.98 -2.90 -2.04
C ARG A 115 -12.68 -3.48 -2.62
N ILE A 116 -11.55 -3.29 -1.94
CA ILE A 116 -10.28 -3.89 -2.33
C ILE A 116 -10.32 -5.40 -2.09
N SER A 117 -10.78 -5.83 -0.92
CA SER A 117 -10.87 -7.25 -0.54
C SER A 117 -11.90 -8.06 -1.32
N GLU A 118 -12.86 -7.40 -1.98
CA GLU A 118 -13.82 -8.03 -2.89
C GLU A 118 -13.19 -8.39 -4.24
N LYS A 119 -12.15 -7.66 -4.64
CA LYS A 119 -11.40 -7.92 -5.88
C LYS A 119 -10.19 -8.83 -5.65
N TYR A 120 -9.51 -8.67 -4.52
CA TYR A 120 -8.26 -9.35 -4.23
C TYR A 120 -8.31 -10.05 -2.87
N LYS A 121 -7.67 -11.19 -2.75
CA LYS A 121 -7.67 -11.95 -1.49
C LYS A 121 -6.85 -11.22 -0.43
N ASP A 122 -7.47 -10.83 0.67
CA ASP A 122 -6.75 -10.38 1.88
C ASP A 122 -6.05 -11.58 2.54
N ASN A 123 -4.73 -11.51 2.67
CA ASN A 123 -3.90 -12.58 3.21
C ASN A 123 -3.43 -12.32 4.65
N ILE A 124 -3.77 -11.19 5.27
CA ILE A 124 -3.45 -10.96 6.69
C ILE A 124 -4.41 -11.78 7.56
N PRO A 125 -3.94 -12.62 8.49
CA PRO A 125 -4.82 -13.45 9.33
C PRO A 125 -5.90 -12.65 10.10
N LEU A 126 -7.10 -13.24 10.23
CA LEU A 126 -8.25 -12.59 10.88
C LEU A 126 -8.11 -12.37 12.40
N HIS A 127 -7.14 -13.05 13.03
CA HIS A 127 -6.85 -12.86 14.45
C HIS A 127 -6.16 -11.52 14.72
N TYR A 128 -5.48 -10.92 13.73
CA TYR A 128 -4.93 -9.58 13.86
C TYR A 128 -6.05 -8.54 13.92
N LYS A 129 -6.03 -7.73 14.97
CA LYS A 129 -6.98 -6.63 15.19
C LYS A 129 -6.38 -5.26 14.92
N THR A 130 -5.06 -5.16 14.86
CA THR A 130 -4.36 -3.93 14.53
C THR A 130 -3.13 -4.25 13.69
N SER A 131 -2.78 -3.34 12.78
CA SER A 131 -1.46 -3.26 12.15
C SER A 131 -0.66 -2.05 12.64
N ILE A 132 -1.19 -1.31 13.62
CA ILE A 132 -0.51 -0.18 14.26
C ILE A 132 0.26 -0.67 15.48
N ASP A 133 1.55 -0.32 15.57
CA ASP A 133 2.39 -0.65 16.71
C ASP A 133 2.05 0.27 17.90
N GLN A 134 1.40 -0.30 18.91
CA GLN A 134 0.94 0.44 20.09
C GLN A 134 2.09 0.98 20.96
N ASN A 135 3.32 0.44 20.81
CA ASN A 135 4.48 0.87 21.60
C ASN A 135 5.17 2.09 20.97
N LEU A 136 5.16 2.16 19.63
CA LEU A 136 5.89 3.16 18.84
C LEU A 136 4.99 4.25 18.26
N HIS A 137 3.68 3.99 18.12
CA HIS A 137 2.74 4.99 17.63
C HIS A 137 2.73 6.23 18.54
N ARG A 138 2.70 7.42 17.92
CA ARG A 138 2.85 8.71 18.62
C ARG A 138 1.70 8.98 19.58
N ASP A 139 0.50 8.58 19.20
CA ASP A 139 -0.68 8.70 20.03
C ASP A 139 -0.86 7.42 20.85
N LYS A 140 -0.22 7.39 22.02
CA LYS A 140 -0.22 6.23 22.93
C LYS A 140 -1.55 6.08 23.68
N ASP A 141 -2.33 7.16 23.76
CA ASP A 141 -3.60 7.19 24.48
C ASP A 141 -4.74 6.67 23.60
N GLN A 142 -4.65 6.91 22.28
CA GLN A 142 -5.51 6.29 21.30
C GLN A 142 -5.02 4.88 21.00
N LYS A 143 -5.57 3.87 21.71
CA LYS A 143 -5.38 2.46 21.38
C LYS A 143 -6.03 2.13 20.03
N ILE A 144 -5.34 2.45 18.94
CA ILE A 144 -5.85 2.26 17.58
C ILE A 144 -5.85 0.77 17.24
N MET A 145 -7.06 0.20 17.16
CA MET A 145 -7.29 -1.21 16.85
C MET A 145 -7.76 -1.39 15.41
N PHE A 146 -6.95 -0.92 14.45
CA PHE A 146 -7.25 -1.00 13.02
C PHE A 146 -6.17 -1.76 12.27
N VAL A 147 -6.57 -2.69 11.41
CA VAL A 147 -5.70 -3.25 10.37
C VAL A 147 -5.86 -2.36 9.14
N VAL A 148 -4.84 -1.55 8.85
CA VAL A 148 -4.82 -0.61 7.71
C VAL A 148 -3.78 -0.98 6.67
N ASP A 149 -2.73 -1.70 7.08
CA ASP A 149 -1.75 -2.29 6.19
C ASP A 149 -2.33 -3.54 5.52
N GLY A 150 -2.08 -3.70 4.22
CA GLY A 150 -2.65 -4.77 3.41
C GLY A 150 -1.59 -5.69 2.79
N LEU A 151 -1.95 -6.97 2.66
CA LEU A 151 -1.27 -7.93 1.79
C LEU A 151 -2.33 -8.67 0.98
N PHE A 152 -2.50 -8.24 -0.25
CA PHE A 152 -3.49 -8.76 -1.18
C PHE A 152 -2.83 -9.58 -2.29
N THR A 153 -3.53 -10.60 -2.80
CA THR A 153 -3.08 -11.36 -3.96
C THR A 153 -4.20 -11.57 -4.98
N THR A 154 -3.81 -11.61 -6.25
CA THR A 154 -4.59 -12.20 -7.33
C THR A 154 -4.49 -13.74 -7.32
N PRO A 155 -5.33 -14.47 -8.08
CA PRO A 155 -5.46 -15.93 -7.96
C PRO A 155 -4.17 -16.74 -8.22
N LEU A 156 -3.21 -16.23 -8.98
CA LEU A 156 -1.95 -16.94 -9.25
C LEU A 156 -1.06 -17.08 -8.00
N TYR A 157 -1.21 -16.19 -7.02
CA TYR A 157 -0.34 -16.12 -5.86
C TYR A 157 -1.03 -16.60 -4.58
N SER A 158 -0.23 -17.21 -3.72
CA SER A 158 -0.59 -17.57 -2.36
C SER A 158 0.47 -17.11 -1.36
N THR A 159 0.06 -17.02 -0.10
CA THR A 159 0.91 -16.58 0.99
C THR A 159 1.04 -17.67 2.05
N GLU A 160 2.21 -17.81 2.64
CA GLU A 160 2.47 -18.68 3.78
C GLU A 160 3.15 -17.92 4.90
N ASN A 161 2.90 -18.36 6.14
CA ASN A 161 3.53 -17.80 7.34
C ASN A 161 3.34 -16.27 7.47
N THR A 162 2.20 -15.74 7.00
CA THR A 162 1.89 -14.32 7.09
C THR A 162 1.74 -13.90 8.55
N LYS A 163 2.53 -12.91 8.95
CA LYS A 163 2.55 -12.37 10.32
C LYS A 163 2.79 -10.86 10.32
N LEU A 164 2.34 -10.19 11.38
CA LEU A 164 2.69 -8.81 11.70
C LEU A 164 3.81 -8.78 12.73
N ILE A 165 4.81 -7.94 12.50
CA ILE A 165 5.99 -7.75 13.36
C ILE A 165 6.04 -6.31 13.85
N ASP A 166 6.02 -6.11 15.16
CA ASP A 166 6.15 -4.81 15.83
C ASP A 166 7.63 -4.44 16.08
N GLY A 167 7.86 -3.27 16.68
CA GLY A 167 9.18 -2.78 17.09
C GLY A 167 10.00 -2.14 15.97
N VAL A 168 9.42 -1.92 14.79
CA VAL A 168 10.13 -1.42 13.60
C VAL A 168 9.68 -0.03 13.14
N SER A 169 8.41 0.33 13.35
CA SER A 169 7.79 1.63 13.05
C SER A 169 6.57 1.83 13.94
N ASP A 170 5.92 2.99 13.83
CA ASP A 170 4.55 3.21 14.31
C ASP A 170 3.49 2.29 13.66
N HIS A 171 3.81 1.69 12.50
CA HIS A 171 3.10 0.55 11.92
C HIS A 171 3.90 -0.76 12.09
N MET A 172 3.20 -1.88 12.15
CA MET A 172 3.79 -3.22 12.16
C MET A 172 4.17 -3.64 10.72
N ALA A 173 5.31 -4.29 10.56
CA ALA A 173 5.70 -4.87 9.27
C ALA A 173 4.87 -6.13 8.96
N VAL A 174 4.29 -6.20 7.76
CA VAL A 174 3.70 -7.43 7.23
C VAL A 174 4.80 -8.30 6.62
N VAL A 175 4.99 -9.51 7.14
CA VAL A 175 6.00 -10.46 6.66
C VAL A 175 5.31 -11.73 6.19
N SER A 176 5.63 -12.19 4.98
CA SER A 176 5.02 -13.38 4.38
C SER A 176 5.95 -14.05 3.38
N THR A 177 5.72 -15.34 3.12
CA THR A 177 6.33 -16.08 2.00
C THR A 177 5.34 -16.15 0.85
N ILE A 178 5.72 -15.66 -0.32
CA ILE A 178 4.89 -15.70 -1.54
C ILE A 178 5.22 -16.95 -2.36
N LYS A 179 4.19 -17.63 -2.85
CA LYS A 179 4.29 -18.76 -3.78
C LYS A 179 3.39 -18.56 -4.99
N THR A 180 3.79 -19.12 -6.13
CA THR A 180 2.90 -19.36 -7.27
C THR A 180 2.13 -20.65 -7.00
N LEU A 181 0.88 -20.73 -7.48
CA LEU A 181 0.06 -21.94 -7.35
C LEU A 181 0.32 -22.99 -8.45
N PHE A 182 1.26 -22.74 -9.36
CA PHE A 182 1.70 -23.63 -10.43
C PHE A 182 3.22 -23.76 -10.45
#